data_AF-A0A259SAC0-F1
#
_entry.id   AF-A0A259SAC0-F1
#
_cell.length_a   1.000
_cell.length_b   1.000
_cell.length_c   1.000
_cell.angle_alpha   90.00
_cell.angle_beta   90.00
_cell.angle_gamma   90.00
#
_symmetry.space_group_name_H-M   'P 1'
#
loop_
_entity.id
_entity.type
_entity.pdbx_description
1 polymer ?
#
loop_
_entity_poly.entity_id
_entity_poly.type
_entity_poly.pdbx_seq_one_letter_code
_entity_poly.pdbx_strand_id
1 'polypeptide(L)' 'MLDVDTYAALARLKPVPPLELSSPDFDANGPLPVWAWSESRGGDDRSPALIWGEPPAGTKSFALSIYDPYSSFVIDDP' A
#
# COMPACT_ATOMS: atom_id res chain seq x y z
N MET A 1 11.82 10.43 13.36
CA MET A 1 11.78 9.12 12.67
C MET A 1 10.74 8.27 13.38
N LEU A 2 9.57 8.05 12.77
CA LEU A 2 8.58 7.13 13.32
C LEU A 2 8.91 5.74 12.75
N ASP A 3 9.70 4.96 13.47
CA ASP A 3 9.99 3.55 13.18
C ASP A 3 8.78 2.64 13.53
N VAL A 4 7.58 3.17 13.32
CA VAL A 4 6.31 2.57 13.71
C VAL A 4 5.48 2.43 12.45
N ASP A 5 5.25 1.18 12.06
CA ASP A 5 4.14 0.84 11.17
C ASP A 5 2.83 1.20 11.88
N THR A 6 2.39 2.42 11.62
CA THR A 6 1.22 3.01 12.27
C THR A 6 -0.04 2.26 11.88
N TYR A 7 -0.11 1.67 10.68
CA TYR A 7 -1.24 0.86 10.24
C TYR A 7 -1.29 -0.49 10.96
N ALA A 8 -0.15 -1.18 11.11
CA ALA A 8 -0.10 -2.40 11.93
C ALA A 8 -0.44 -2.11 13.41
N ALA A 9 0.02 -0.98 13.96
CA ALA A 9 -0.33 -0.57 15.32
C ALA A 9 -1.84 -0.29 15.46
N LEU A 10 -2.45 0.42 14.50
CA LEU A 10 -3.90 0.68 14.48
C LEU A 10 -4.72 -0.60 14.33
N ALA A 11 -4.31 -1.52 13.45
CA ALA A 11 -4.99 -2.80 13.23
C ALA A 11 -5.05 -3.65 14.51
N ARG A 12 -4.01 -3.60 15.36
CA ARG A 12 -3.98 -4.28 16.67
C ARG A 12 -4.94 -3.64 17.69
N LEU A 13 -5.11 -2.31 17.65
CA LEU A 13 -5.95 -1.57 18.59
C LEU A 13 -7.44 -1.67 18.28
N LYS A 14 -7.80 -1.90 17.02
CA LYS A 14 -9.18 -2.05 16.57
C LYS A 14 -9.29 -3.27 15.64
N PRO A 15 -9.55 -4.48 16.18
CA PRO A 15 -9.71 -5.66 15.35
C PRO A 15 -10.93 -5.48 14.44
N VAL A 16 -10.67 -5.35 13.15
CA VAL A 16 -11.67 -5.39 12.09
C VAL A 16 -11.56 -6.74 11.38
N PRO A 17 -12.67 -7.33 10.90
CA PRO A 17 -12.57 -8.51 10.06
C PRO A 17 -11.66 -8.22 8.86
N PRO A 18 -10.74 -9.13 8.51
CA PRO A 18 -9.83 -8.92 7.39
C PRO A 18 -10.62 -8.80 6.08
N LEU A 19 -10.09 -8.01 5.15
CA LEU A 19 -10.53 -7.94 3.76
C LEU A 19 -9.41 -8.54 2.92
N GLU A 20 -9.72 -9.62 2.18
CA GLU A 20 -8.78 -10.21 1.22
C GLU A 20 -8.45 -9.18 0.14
N LEU A 21 -7.16 -9.05 -0.20
CA LEU A 21 -6.64 -8.14 -1.21
C LEU A 21 -5.56 -8.84 -2.03
N SER A 22 -5.65 -8.72 -3.35
CA SER A 22 -4.73 -9.32 -4.30
C SER A 22 -4.52 -8.40 -5.51
N SER A 23 -3.50 -8.69 -6.31
CA SER A 23 -3.25 -8.04 -7.58
C SER A 23 -2.90 -9.09 -8.65
N PRO A 24 -3.37 -8.95 -9.89
CA PRO A 24 -2.84 -9.72 -11.01
C PRO A 24 -1.47 -9.22 -11.47
N ASP A 25 -1.05 -8.02 -11.04
CA ASP A 25 0.13 -7.33 -11.54
C ASP A 25 1.38 -7.60 -10.70
N PHE A 26 1.23 -8.03 -9.44
CA PHE A 26 2.32 -8.35 -8.54
C PHE A 26 1.89 -9.26 -7.38
N ASP A 27 2.84 -10.00 -6.83
CA ASP A 27 2.64 -10.84 -5.65
C ASP A 27 2.78 -10.02 -4.35
N ALA A 28 2.09 -10.46 -3.30
CA ALA A 28 2.26 -9.89 -1.96
C ALA A 28 3.72 -10.00 -1.49
N ASN A 29 4.30 -8.89 -1.02
CA ASN A 29 5.73 -8.74 -0.67
C ASN A 29 6.71 -8.92 -1.84
N GLY A 30 6.20 -9.03 -3.07
CA GLY A 30 7.00 -9.02 -4.29
C GLY A 30 7.34 -7.60 -4.74
N PRO A 31 8.26 -7.46 -5.72
CA PRO A 31 8.57 -6.18 -6.32
C PRO A 31 7.37 -5.65 -7.13
N LEU A 32 7.18 -4.33 -7.13
CA LEU A 32 6.25 -3.68 -8.05
C LEU A 32 6.81 -3.73 -9.49
N PRO A 33 5.94 -3.91 -10.50
CA PRO A 33 6.36 -3.83 -11.90
C PRO A 33 6.88 -2.43 -12.23
N VAL A 34 7.84 -2.34 -13.16
CA VAL A 34 8.52 -1.07 -13.50
C VAL A 34 7.55 0.00 -13.98
N TRP A 35 6.50 -0.36 -14.73
CA TRP A 35 5.50 0.60 -15.18
C TRP A 35 4.71 1.25 -14.03
N ALA A 36 4.68 0.63 -12.84
CA ALA A 36 4.03 1.19 -11.66
C ALA A 36 4.93 2.16 -10.89
N TRP A 37 6.19 2.30 -11.30
CA TRP A 37 7.10 3.27 -10.70
C TRP A 37 6.75 4.68 -11.18
N SER A 38 7.19 5.70 -10.46
CA SER A 38 7.01 7.08 -10.90
C SER A 38 7.70 7.34 -12.24
N GLU A 39 7.17 8.25 -13.05
CA GLU A 39 7.79 8.68 -14.30
C GLU A 39 9.24 9.17 -14.09
N SER A 40 9.48 9.89 -12.98
CA SER A 40 10.80 10.39 -12.59
C SER A 40 11.84 9.30 -12.28
N ARG A 41 11.40 8.06 -12.09
CA ARG A 41 12.25 6.87 -11.84
C ARG A 41 12.23 5.90 -13.03
N GLY A 42 11.67 6.31 -14.17
CA GLY A 42 11.63 5.52 -15.41
C GLY A 42 10.43 4.58 -15.53
N GLY A 43 9.40 4.76 -14.70
CA GLY A 43 8.11 4.07 -14.86
C GLY A 43 7.08 4.92 -15.60
N ASP A 44 5.81 4.53 -15.49
CA ASP A 44 4.68 5.21 -16.15
C ASP A 44 3.75 5.93 -15.17
N ASP A 45 4.04 5.92 -13.86
CA ASP A 45 3.18 6.43 -12.78
C ASP A 45 1.75 5.84 -12.81
N ARG A 46 1.62 4.59 -13.26
CA ARG A 46 0.33 3.89 -13.39
C ARG A 46 0.08 3.00 -12.18
N SER A 47 -1.08 3.18 -11.55
CA SER A 47 -1.51 2.32 -10.44
C SER A 47 -1.77 0.89 -10.90
N PRO A 48 -1.26 -0.14 -10.18
CA PRO A 48 -1.62 -1.52 -10.46
C PRO A 48 -3.07 -1.82 -10.10
N ALA A 49 -3.63 -2.83 -10.75
CA ALA A 49 -4.95 -3.33 -10.44
C ALA A 49 -4.95 -3.98 -9.06
N LEU A 50 -6.00 -3.70 -8.28
CA LEU A 50 -6.24 -4.32 -7.00
C LEU A 50 -7.62 -4.96 -7.02
N ILE A 51 -7.68 -6.20 -6.52
CA ILE A 51 -8.91 -6.98 -6.41
C ILE A 51 -9.07 -7.35 -4.94
N TRP A 52 -10.20 -6.97 -4.36
CA TRP A 52 -10.56 -7.36 -3.00
C TRP A 52 -11.70 -8.37 -3.00
N GLY A 53 -11.75 -9.19 -1.95
CA GLY A 53 -12.82 -10.15 -1.72
C GLY A 53 -14.11 -9.51 -1.24
N GLU A 54 -15.02 -10.33 -0.73
CA GLU A 54 -16.28 -9.87 -0.15
C GLU A 54 -16.02 -8.97 1.08
N PRO A 55 -16.56 -7.74 1.12
CA PRO A 55 -16.34 -6.85 2.25
C PRO A 55 -17.16 -7.28 3.48
N PRO A 56 -16.71 -6.90 4.70
CA PRO A 56 -17.49 -7.12 5.91
C PRO A 56 -18.90 -6.54 5.82
N ALA A 57 -19.87 -7.21 6.44
CA ALA A 57 -21.27 -6.78 6.43
C ALA A 57 -21.43 -5.33 6.94
N GLY A 58 -22.22 -4.52 6.22
CA GLY A 58 -22.44 -3.12 6.57
C GLY A 58 -21.39 -2.15 6.03
N THR A 59 -20.42 -2.61 5.22
CA THR A 59 -19.49 -1.75 4.50
C THR A 59 -20.25 -0.78 3.59
N LYS A 60 -19.98 0.52 3.72
CA LYS A 60 -20.63 1.58 2.94
C LYS A 60 -19.73 2.20 1.88
N SER A 61 -18.41 2.11 2.07
CA SER A 61 -17.40 2.70 1.20
C SER A 61 -16.05 2.03 1.47
N PHE A 62 -15.12 2.24 0.55
CA PHE A 62 -13.73 1.82 0.65
C PHE A 62 -12.81 3.03 0.62
N ALA A 63 -11.64 2.90 1.23
CA ALA A 63 -10.53 3.82 1.09
C ALA A 63 -9.26 3.00 0.83
N LEU A 64 -8.40 3.51 -0.04
CA LEU A 64 -7.11 2.91 -0.37
C LEU A 64 -6.00 3.88 0.01
N SER A 65 -5.01 3.39 0.75
CA SER A 65 -3.77 4.09 1.04
C SER A 65 -2.59 3.23 0.61
N ILE A 66 -1.60 3.86 -0.01
CA ILE A 66 -0.32 3.25 -0.37
C ILE A 66 0.74 4.01 0.43
N TYR A 67 1.61 3.28 1.12
CA TYR A 67 2.57 3.85 2.05
C TYR A 67 3.90 3.11 1.96
N ASP A 68 4.99 3.87 1.83
CA ASP A 68 6.36 3.37 1.96
C ASP A 68 6.90 3.70 3.37
N PRO A 69 7.05 2.71 4.27
CA PRO A 69 7.55 2.94 5.63
C PRO A 69 9.06 3.24 5.69
N TYR A 70 9.82 2.94 4.63
CA TYR A 70 11.28 3.06 4.59
C TYR A 70 11.77 4.26 3.81
N SER A 71 10.87 5.21 3.52
CA SER A 71 11.21 6.57 3.09
C SER A 71 12.02 7.26 4.20
N SER A 72 13.29 6.89 4.32
CA SER A 72 14.28 7.76 4.95
C SER A 72 14.44 8.92 3.99
N PHE A 73 13.86 10.06 4.35
CA PHE A 73 14.26 11.36 3.82
C PHE A 73 15.77 11.51 4.05
N VAL A 74 16.59 11.08 3.10
CA VAL A 74 17.90 11.68 2.91
C VAL A 74 17.59 12.99 2.22
N ILE A 75 17.62 14.07 3.00
CA ILE A 75 17.89 15.37 2.41
C ILE A 75 19.28 15.21 1.82
N ASP A 76 19.35 14.90 0.52
CA ASP A 76 20.56 15.16 -0.25
C ASP A 76 20.71 16.69 -0.24
N ASP A 77 21.39 17.18 0.79
CA ASP A 77 22.14 18.44 0.82
C ASP A 77 23.23 18.29 -0.26
N PRO A 78 23.23 19.15 -1.30
CA PRO A 78 23.41 20.60 -1.13
C PRO A 78 22.25 21.51 -1.60
#